data_AF-A0A141AXP0-F1
#
_entry.id   AF-A0A141AXP0-F1
#
_cell.length_a   1.000
_cell.length_b   1.000
_cell.length_c   1.000
_cell.angle_alpha   90.00
_cell.angle_beta   90.00
_cell.angle_gamma   90.00
#
_symmetry.space_group_name_H-M   'P 1'
#
loop_
_entity.id
_entity.type
_entity.pdbx_description
1 polymer ?
#
loop_
_entity_poly.entity_id
_entity_poly.type
_entity_poly.pdbx_seq_one_letter_code
_entity_poly.pdbx_strand_id
1 'polypeptide(L)'
;MSDPAQLSPAELVTRVRSAYGLTWAELGAAMNRSPRMMQKIARGETSGESYRDALTELHETGAVSKAPRRRRNAAGKIVPVRAKRGAKKPTVVPKDTRRGPSLTRHSTTTTHLPDGNRIVRIQLPKTVGSPERGAGLHAARMSIVNVARGARHQDKRVHIRATVDIGGGRTRTFDVGSKGGYLAADVVSDVRDRNGGDMGGWIASQMGDRYARDAVTQGQLVGLSVTSFNAVRSKEERVAQDEAGARRWGRRGGRTRWG
;
A
#
# COMPACT_ATOMS: atom_id res chain seq x y z
N MET A 1 -4.78 -2.59 -26.05
CA MET A 1 -4.34 -1.56 -25.08
C MET A 1 -3.61 -0.49 -25.87
N SER A 2 -3.96 0.79 -25.74
CA SER A 2 -3.22 1.87 -26.43
C SER A 2 -1.80 1.94 -25.90
N ASP A 3 -0.82 2.17 -26.78
CA ASP A 3 0.58 2.40 -26.43
C ASP A 3 0.69 3.54 -25.38
N PRO A 4 1.31 3.32 -24.21
CA PRO A 4 1.46 4.35 -23.19
C PRO A 4 2.23 5.58 -23.69
N ALA A 5 3.06 5.44 -24.73
CA ALA A 5 3.76 6.57 -25.35
C ALA A 5 2.80 7.55 -26.05
N GLN A 6 1.62 7.10 -26.49
CA GLN A 6 0.64 7.91 -27.21
C GLN A 6 -0.35 8.63 -26.30
N LEU A 7 -0.37 8.29 -25.00
CA LEU A 7 -1.29 8.90 -24.04
C LEU A 7 -0.78 10.25 -23.55
N SER A 8 -1.70 11.19 -23.32
CA SER A 8 -1.38 12.40 -22.57
C SER A 8 -1.05 12.05 -21.11
N PRO A 9 -0.25 12.88 -20.40
CA PRO A 9 0.02 12.65 -18.98
C PRO A 9 -1.25 12.64 -18.11
N ALA A 10 -2.29 13.37 -18.51
CA ALA A 10 -3.60 13.38 -17.86
C ALA A 10 -4.31 12.01 -18.00
N GLU A 11 -4.27 11.41 -19.19
CA GLU A 11 -4.81 10.07 -19.44
C GLU A 11 -4.00 9.00 -18.72
N LEU A 12 -2.66 9.10 -18.71
CA LEU A 12 -1.80 8.19 -17.96
C LEU A 12 -2.15 8.19 -16.47
N VAL A 13 -2.26 9.38 -15.85
CA VAL A 13 -2.68 9.51 -14.45
C VAL A 13 -4.03 8.82 -14.21
N THR A 14 -5.00 9.04 -15.10
CA THR A 14 -6.34 8.47 -14.96
C THR A 14 -6.33 6.96 -15.15
N ARG A 15 -5.62 6.43 -16.15
CA ARG A 15 -5.50 4.99 -16.43
C ARG A 15 -4.77 4.26 -15.32
N VAL A 16 -3.62 4.77 -14.88
CA VAL A 16 -2.85 4.19 -13.77
C VAL A 16 -3.69 4.15 -12.50
N ARG A 17 -4.37 5.26 -12.19
CA ARG A 17 -5.23 5.33 -11.00
C ARG A 17 -6.36 4.31 -11.05
N SER A 18 -7.01 4.16 -12.21
CA SER A 18 -8.12 3.21 -12.39
C SER A 18 -7.64 1.76 -12.41
N ALA A 19 -6.58 1.45 -13.17
CA ALA A 19 -6.05 0.09 -13.33
C ALA A 19 -5.56 -0.51 -12.01
N TYR A 20 -4.92 0.32 -11.18
CA TYR A 20 -4.35 -0.09 -9.89
C TYR A 20 -5.18 0.37 -8.69
N GLY A 21 -6.40 0.88 -8.89
CA GLY A 21 -7.29 1.33 -7.80
C GLY A 21 -6.63 2.34 -6.83
N LEU A 22 -5.78 3.23 -7.33
CA LEU A 22 -4.98 4.12 -6.47
C LEU A 22 -5.83 5.26 -5.90
N THR A 23 -5.57 5.58 -4.65
CA THR A 23 -6.00 6.88 -4.11
C THR A 23 -5.07 7.99 -4.61
N TRP A 24 -5.54 9.24 -4.60
CA TRP A 24 -4.69 10.39 -4.91
C TRP A 24 -3.48 10.51 -3.98
N ALA A 25 -3.64 10.09 -2.72
CA ALA A 25 -2.57 10.05 -1.74
C ALA A 25 -1.41 9.15 -2.21
N GLU A 26 -1.75 8.00 -2.76
CA GLU A 26 -0.79 6.97 -3.13
C GLU A 26 -0.16 7.24 -4.46
N LEU A 27 -0.93 7.72 -5.44
CA LEU A 27 -0.36 8.20 -6.68
C LEU A 27 0.62 9.36 -6.42
N GLY A 28 0.26 10.26 -5.50
CA GLY A 28 1.16 11.31 -5.02
C GLY A 28 2.42 10.72 -4.38
N ALA A 29 2.30 9.73 -3.50
CA ALA A 29 3.44 9.08 -2.86
C ALA A 29 4.35 8.35 -3.85
N ALA A 30 3.80 7.58 -4.80
CA ALA A 30 4.54 6.88 -5.86
C ALA A 30 5.33 7.85 -6.74
N MET A 31 4.71 8.99 -7.10
CA MET A 31 5.39 10.06 -7.85
C MET A 31 6.23 10.97 -6.95
N ASN A 32 6.19 10.76 -5.64
CA ASN A 32 6.83 11.57 -4.62
C ASN A 32 6.52 13.09 -4.82
N ARG A 33 5.22 13.34 -4.91
CA ARG A 33 4.56 14.62 -5.09
C ARG A 33 3.31 14.72 -4.23
N SER A 34 2.74 15.92 -4.15
CA SER A 34 1.48 16.10 -3.44
C SER A 34 0.33 15.46 -4.22
N PRO A 35 -0.70 14.93 -3.53
CA PRO A 35 -1.91 14.40 -4.17
C PRO A 35 -2.59 15.43 -5.07
N ARG A 36 -2.56 16.70 -4.64
CA ARG A 36 -3.06 17.84 -5.40
C ARG A 36 -2.34 18.01 -6.75
N MET A 37 -1.03 17.75 -6.82
CA MET A 37 -0.30 17.85 -8.09
C MET A 37 -0.81 16.81 -9.09
N MET A 38 -1.07 15.58 -8.63
CA MET A 38 -1.61 14.52 -9.49
C MET A 38 -3.03 14.86 -9.96
N GLN A 39 -3.86 15.44 -9.09
CA GLN A 39 -5.19 15.94 -9.47
C GLN A 39 -5.12 17.02 -10.54
N LYS A 40 -4.16 17.94 -10.45
CA LYS A 40 -3.97 18.99 -11.47
C LYS A 40 -3.60 18.41 -12.83
N ILE A 41 -2.71 17.43 -12.87
CA ILE A 41 -2.33 16.74 -14.11
C ILE A 41 -3.55 16.03 -14.70
N ALA A 42 -4.29 15.28 -13.88
CA ALA A 42 -5.51 14.59 -14.32
C ALA A 42 -6.56 15.52 -14.94
N ARG A 43 -6.65 16.76 -14.44
CA ARG A 43 -7.60 17.78 -14.92
C ARG A 43 -7.08 18.60 -16.12
N GLY A 44 -5.85 18.35 -16.57
CA GLY A 44 -5.21 19.16 -17.61
C GLY A 44 -4.82 20.58 -17.17
N GLU A 45 -4.89 20.91 -15.87
CA GLU A 45 -4.47 22.22 -15.34
C GLU A 45 -2.95 22.44 -15.44
N THR A 46 -2.19 21.39 -15.74
CA THR A 46 -0.73 21.41 -15.93
C THR A 46 -0.33 20.27 -16.87
N SER A 47 0.69 20.48 -17.70
CA SER A 47 1.08 19.51 -18.73
C SER A 47 1.43 18.14 -18.17
N GLY A 48 2.07 18.08 -17.00
CA GLY A 48 2.47 16.83 -16.37
C GLY A 48 3.64 16.11 -17.09
N GLU A 49 4.23 16.72 -18.11
CA GLU A 49 5.20 16.06 -18.99
C GLU A 49 6.46 15.57 -18.25
N SER A 50 6.89 16.30 -17.22
CA SER A 50 8.00 15.89 -16.35
C SER A 50 7.77 14.58 -15.58
N TYR A 51 6.54 14.06 -15.60
CA TYR A 51 6.13 12.83 -14.92
C TYR A 51 5.89 11.68 -15.88
N ARG A 52 5.98 11.89 -17.21
CA ARG A 52 5.66 10.87 -18.22
C ARG A 52 6.41 9.57 -17.96
N ASP A 53 7.73 9.61 -17.90
CA ASP A 53 8.55 8.39 -17.74
C ASP A 53 8.15 7.58 -16.50
N ALA A 54 7.94 8.25 -15.37
CA ALA A 54 7.54 7.59 -14.13
C ALA A 54 6.09 7.09 -14.15
N LEU A 55 5.18 7.81 -14.83
CA LEU A 55 3.80 7.37 -15.01
C LEU A 55 3.71 6.17 -15.95
N THR A 56 4.54 6.14 -17.00
CA THR A 56 4.69 5.00 -17.90
C THR A 56 5.28 3.80 -17.16
N GLU A 57 6.37 3.98 -16.40
CA GLU A 57 6.95 2.92 -15.57
C GLU A 57 5.93 2.35 -14.57
N LEU A 58 5.18 3.23 -13.90
CA LEU A 58 4.11 2.82 -12.99
C LEU A 58 2.98 2.10 -13.74
N HIS A 59 2.65 2.53 -14.95
CA HIS A 59 1.63 1.88 -15.78
C HIS A 59 2.04 0.44 -16.14
N GLU A 60 3.29 0.25 -16.55
CA GLU A 60 3.81 -1.03 -17.06
C GLU A 60 4.17 -2.01 -15.95
N THR A 61 4.79 -1.53 -14.87
CA THR A 61 5.40 -2.39 -13.84
C THR A 61 4.66 -2.37 -12.51
N GLY A 62 3.74 -1.42 -12.32
CA GLY A 62 3.10 -1.19 -11.03
C GLY A 62 4.03 -0.56 -9.97
N ALA A 63 5.26 -0.17 -10.33
CA ALA A 63 6.19 0.51 -9.42
C ALA A 63 6.90 1.67 -10.11
N VAL A 64 7.48 2.57 -9.32
CA VAL A 64 8.37 3.63 -9.80
C VAL A 64 9.73 3.43 -9.17
N SER A 65 10.75 3.08 -9.96
CA SER A 65 12.10 2.89 -9.45
C SER A 65 12.80 4.21 -9.16
N LYS A 66 12.54 5.24 -9.98
CA LYS A 66 13.18 6.55 -9.87
C LYS A 66 12.12 7.64 -9.78
N ALA A 67 12.06 8.28 -8.62
CA ALA A 67 11.16 9.40 -8.41
C ALA A 67 11.40 10.53 -9.43
N PRO A 68 10.33 11.13 -10.00
CA PRO A 68 10.40 12.26 -10.91
C PRO A 68 11.28 13.41 -10.37
N ARG A 69 12.23 13.86 -11.20
CA ARG A 69 13.15 14.93 -10.83
C ARG A 69 12.38 16.23 -10.57
N ARG A 70 12.78 16.96 -9.52
CA ARG A 70 12.28 18.33 -9.30
C ARG A 70 12.93 19.27 -10.29
N ARG A 71 12.16 20.23 -10.81
CA ARG A 71 12.67 21.31 -11.66
C ARG A 71 13.76 22.09 -10.93
N ARG A 72 14.85 22.37 -11.64
CA ARG A 72 15.98 23.17 -11.16
C ARG A 72 16.15 24.42 -12.00
N ASN A 73 16.75 25.46 -11.42
CA ASN A 73 17.17 26.65 -12.15
C ASN A 73 18.52 26.39 -12.85
N ALA A 74 19.01 27.37 -13.63
CA ALA A 74 20.30 27.28 -14.32
C ALA A 74 21.48 27.02 -13.36
N ALA A 75 21.39 27.51 -12.12
CA ALA A 75 22.36 27.26 -11.05
C ALA A 75 22.21 25.88 -10.37
N GLY A 76 21.38 24.98 -10.89
CA GLY A 76 21.17 23.63 -10.35
C GLY A 76 20.37 23.55 -9.04
N LYS A 77 19.89 24.67 -8.50
CA LYS A 77 19.07 24.74 -7.28
C LYS A 77 17.61 24.42 -7.58
N ILE A 78 16.90 23.81 -6.63
CA ILE A 78 15.46 23.51 -6.77
C ILE A 78 14.68 24.81 -6.85
N VAL A 79 13.77 24.89 -7.82
CA VAL A 79 12.91 26.07 -8.00
C VAL A 79 11.96 26.21 -6.79
N PRO A 80 11.97 27.37 -6.10
CA PRO A 80 11.01 27.65 -5.02
C PRO A 80 9.58 27.66 -5.54
N VAL A 81 8.65 27.19 -4.70
CA VAL A 81 7.21 27.21 -5.01
C VAL A 81 6.53 28.23 -4.11
N ARG A 82 5.51 28.93 -4.63
CA ARG A 82 4.70 29.87 -3.85
C ARG A 82 4.13 29.18 -2.61
N ALA A 83 4.33 29.80 -1.45
CA ALA A 83 3.78 29.31 -0.20
C ALA A 83 2.26 29.50 -0.15
N LYS A 84 1.61 28.82 0.81
CA LYS A 84 0.19 29.06 1.10
C LYS A 84 -0.01 30.53 1.51
N ARG A 85 -1.16 31.12 1.14
CA ARG A 85 -1.54 32.47 1.56
C ARG A 85 -1.47 32.58 3.09
N GLY A 86 -0.82 33.62 3.60
CA GLY A 86 -0.61 33.85 5.04
C GLY A 86 0.63 33.18 5.63
N ALA A 87 1.46 32.48 4.85
CA ALA A 87 2.72 31.94 5.34
C ALA A 87 3.74 33.05 5.63
N LYS A 88 4.56 32.87 6.69
CA LYS A 88 5.63 33.81 7.09
C LYS A 88 6.65 34.08 5.97
N LYS A 89 6.87 33.11 5.06
CA LYS A 89 7.73 33.26 3.88
C LYS A 89 6.87 33.11 2.61
N PRO A 90 7.06 33.96 1.59
CA PRO A 90 6.23 33.95 0.38
C PRO A 90 6.48 32.73 -0.52
N THR A 91 7.65 32.09 -0.37
CA THR A 91 8.05 30.92 -1.15
C THR A 91 8.68 29.85 -0.25
N VAL A 92 8.48 28.59 -0.61
CA VAL A 92 9.09 27.43 0.05
C VAL A 92 9.87 26.64 -0.99
N VAL A 93 11.13 26.31 -0.68
CA VAL A 93 11.92 25.37 -1.48
C VAL A 93 11.49 23.95 -1.09
N PRO A 94 10.90 23.17 -2.01
CA PRO A 94 10.52 21.80 -1.69
C PRO A 94 11.74 20.93 -1.39
N LYS A 95 11.60 20.00 -0.44
CA LYS A 95 12.65 19.03 -0.11
C LYS A 95 13.04 18.21 -1.34
N ASP A 96 14.33 18.15 -1.62
CA ASP A 96 14.87 17.25 -2.65
C ASP A 96 14.72 15.81 -2.21
N THR A 97 14.36 14.95 -3.15
CA THR A 97 14.00 13.56 -2.88
C THR A 97 15.00 12.60 -3.50
N ARG A 98 16.17 13.10 -3.90
CA ARG A 98 17.36 12.26 -4.10
C ARG A 98 17.69 11.59 -2.77
N ARG A 99 17.18 10.39 -2.53
CA ARG A 99 17.64 9.57 -1.43
C ARG A 99 17.69 8.14 -1.91
N GLY A 100 18.92 7.64 -2.07
CA GLY A 100 19.15 6.19 -2.06
C GLY A 100 18.77 5.60 -0.70
N PRO A 101 18.66 4.26 -0.61
CA PRO A 101 18.35 3.58 0.63
C PRO A 101 19.41 3.90 1.68
N SER A 102 18.99 4.55 2.76
CA SER A 102 19.83 4.80 3.93
C SER A 102 19.50 3.72 4.95
N LEU A 103 20.48 2.86 5.28
CA LEU A 103 20.31 1.75 6.22
C LEU A 103 19.94 2.19 7.65
N THR A 104 20.09 3.48 7.96
CA THR A 104 19.70 4.10 9.24
C THR A 104 18.24 4.59 9.25
N ARG A 105 17.52 4.48 8.12
CA ARG A 105 16.12 4.90 7.98
C ARG A 105 15.28 3.74 7.51
N HIS A 106 13.99 3.81 7.82
CA HIS A 106 13.06 2.85 7.22
C HIS A 106 12.98 3.08 5.70
N SER A 107 12.79 1.99 4.96
CA SER A 107 12.54 2.03 3.52
C SER A 107 11.20 1.36 3.25
N THR A 108 10.40 1.93 2.35
CA THR A 108 9.11 1.36 1.93
C THR A 108 9.12 1.25 0.41
N THR A 109 8.95 0.04 -0.08
CA THR A 109 8.74 -0.24 -1.51
C THR A 109 7.32 -0.76 -1.68
N THR A 110 6.57 -0.18 -2.61
CA THR A 110 5.22 -0.64 -2.96
C THR A 110 5.19 -1.01 -4.43
N THR A 111 4.77 -2.23 -4.71
CA THR A 111 4.39 -2.69 -6.04
C THR A 111 2.88 -2.75 -6.09
N HIS A 112 2.28 -1.96 -6.96
CA HIS A 112 0.85 -1.94 -7.22
C HIS A 112 0.50 -3.05 -8.21
N LEU A 113 -0.56 -3.79 -7.89
CA LEU A 113 -1.08 -4.89 -8.69
C LEU A 113 -2.50 -4.54 -9.15
N PRO A 114 -3.00 -5.20 -10.21
CA PRO A 114 -4.38 -5.04 -10.65
C PRO A 114 -5.40 -5.20 -9.52
N ASP A 115 -6.60 -4.67 -9.76
CA ASP A 115 -7.73 -4.63 -8.82
C ASP A 115 -7.47 -3.84 -7.53
N GLY A 116 -6.38 -3.08 -7.43
CA GLY A 116 -6.02 -2.36 -6.21
C GLY A 116 -5.24 -3.19 -5.18
N ASN A 117 -4.76 -4.36 -5.60
CA ASN A 117 -3.88 -5.21 -4.79
C ASN A 117 -2.45 -4.68 -4.77
N ARG A 118 -1.65 -5.05 -3.77
CA ARG A 118 -0.33 -4.46 -3.51
C ARG A 118 0.60 -5.47 -2.86
N ILE A 119 1.88 -5.36 -3.20
CA ILE A 119 2.97 -5.95 -2.42
C ILE A 119 3.76 -4.79 -1.82
N VAL A 120 3.71 -4.67 -0.49
CA VAL A 120 4.43 -3.66 0.26
C VAL A 120 5.55 -4.33 1.03
N ARG A 121 6.76 -3.80 0.89
CA ARG A 121 7.96 -4.25 1.61
C ARG A 121 8.50 -3.08 2.40
N ILE A 122 8.62 -3.26 3.71
CA ILE A 122 9.10 -2.25 4.64
C ILE A 122 10.33 -2.81 5.32
N GLN A 123 11.45 -2.10 5.22
CA GLN A 123 12.66 -2.38 5.98
C GLN A 123 12.70 -1.45 7.19
N LEU A 124 12.97 -2.02 8.37
CA LEU A 124 13.01 -1.30 9.64
C LEU A 124 14.45 -1.26 10.16
N PRO A 125 14.88 -0.13 10.74
CA PRO A 125 16.17 -0.06 11.41
C PRO A 125 16.16 -0.92 12.70
N LYS A 126 17.31 -1.52 13.03
CA LYS A 126 17.48 -2.37 14.22
C LYS A 126 17.30 -1.61 15.54
N THR A 127 17.58 -0.30 15.54
CA THR A 127 17.53 0.52 16.76
C THR A 127 16.11 0.61 17.32
N VAL A 128 15.91 0.00 18.48
CA VAL A 128 14.66 0.00 19.25
C VAL A 128 14.30 1.43 19.66
N GLY A 129 13.02 1.79 19.62
CA GLY A 129 12.55 3.12 20.00
C GLY A 129 12.93 4.26 19.05
N SER A 130 13.66 4.00 17.96
CA SER A 130 14.01 5.06 17.01
C SER A 130 12.78 5.64 16.31
N PRO A 131 12.70 6.98 16.10
CA PRO A 131 11.59 7.60 15.37
C PRO A 131 11.38 7.01 13.96
N GLU A 132 12.47 6.58 13.31
CA GLU A 132 12.43 5.95 11.99
C GLU A 132 11.76 4.56 12.02
N ARG A 133 11.91 3.81 13.11
CA ARG A 133 11.17 2.55 13.32
C ARG A 133 9.68 2.82 13.49
N GLY A 134 9.33 3.81 14.31
CA GLY A 134 7.93 4.27 14.47
C GLY A 134 7.31 4.70 13.14
N ALA A 135 8.07 5.43 12.31
CA ALA A 135 7.65 5.84 10.97
C ALA A 135 7.43 4.64 10.04
N GLY A 136 8.29 3.62 10.09
CA GLY A 136 8.11 2.39 9.31
C GLY A 136 6.88 1.57 9.74
N LEU A 137 6.63 1.44 11.05
CA LEU A 137 5.41 0.79 11.57
C LEU A 137 4.14 1.58 11.20
N HIS A 138 4.22 2.91 11.25
CA HIS A 138 3.15 3.77 10.75
C HIS A 138 2.91 3.58 9.25
N ALA A 139 3.97 3.47 8.44
CA ALA A 139 3.86 3.18 7.02
C ALA A 139 3.19 1.81 6.76
N ALA A 140 3.52 0.79 7.57
CA ALA A 140 2.86 -0.51 7.51
C ALA A 140 1.36 -0.38 7.79
N ARG A 141 0.97 0.30 8.87
CA ARG A 141 -0.43 0.56 9.20
C ARG A 141 -1.14 1.31 8.06
N MET A 142 -0.55 2.38 7.56
CA MET A 142 -1.14 3.19 6.49
C MET A 142 -1.30 2.40 5.19
N SER A 143 -0.41 1.46 4.90
CA SER A 143 -0.56 0.58 3.74
C SER A 143 -1.82 -0.28 3.83
N ILE A 144 -2.12 -0.84 5.02
CA ILE A 144 -3.32 -1.64 5.27
C ILE A 144 -4.57 -0.76 5.26
N VAL A 145 -4.51 0.44 5.86
CA VAL A 145 -5.60 1.43 5.80
C VAL A 145 -5.94 1.77 4.35
N ASN A 146 -4.94 1.96 3.50
CA ASN A 146 -5.23 2.30 2.11
C ASN A 146 -5.75 1.10 1.31
N VAL A 147 -5.30 -0.13 1.59
CA VAL A 147 -5.91 -1.34 1.03
C VAL A 147 -7.39 -1.41 1.42
N ALA A 148 -7.72 -1.19 2.69
CA ALA A 148 -9.10 -1.17 3.19
C ALA A 148 -9.94 -0.07 2.51
N ARG A 149 -9.38 1.14 2.32
CA ARG A 149 -10.06 2.22 1.58
C ARG A 149 -10.28 1.89 0.10
N GLY A 150 -9.40 1.09 -0.49
CA GLY A 150 -9.50 0.59 -1.86
C GLY A 150 -10.53 -0.53 -2.04
N ALA A 151 -11.10 -1.07 -0.96
CA ALA A 151 -12.03 -2.20 -0.98
C ALA A 151 -13.46 -1.84 -1.45
N ARG A 152 -13.68 -0.66 -2.06
CA ARG A 152 -15.01 -0.17 -2.45
C ARG A 152 -15.81 -1.16 -3.33
N HIS A 153 -15.12 -1.93 -4.16
CA HIS A 153 -15.74 -2.86 -5.12
C HIS A 153 -15.65 -4.32 -4.69
N GLN A 154 -14.71 -4.66 -3.81
CA GLN A 154 -14.49 -6.03 -3.34
C GLN A 154 -13.69 -6.01 -2.04
N ASP A 155 -14.07 -6.86 -1.11
CA ASP A 155 -13.33 -7.05 0.13
C ASP A 155 -11.88 -7.47 -0.15
N LYS A 156 -10.98 -6.91 0.65
CA LYS A 156 -9.54 -7.12 0.51
C LYS A 156 -9.01 -7.86 1.73
N ARG A 157 -8.19 -8.87 1.49
CA ARG A 157 -7.41 -9.54 2.52
C ARG A 157 -5.96 -9.12 2.44
N VAL A 158 -5.27 -9.15 3.57
CA VAL A 158 -3.85 -8.86 3.71
C VAL A 158 -3.15 -10.03 4.39
N HIS A 159 -2.08 -10.50 3.75
CA HIS A 159 -1.14 -11.44 4.33
C HIS A 159 0.09 -10.66 4.79
N ILE A 160 0.42 -10.77 6.08
CA ILE A 160 1.50 -10.01 6.70
C ILE A 160 2.61 -10.98 7.12
N ARG A 161 3.84 -10.69 6.71
CA ARG A 161 5.04 -11.41 7.12
C ARG A 161 5.99 -10.48 7.85
N ALA A 162 6.51 -10.94 8.98
CA ALA A 162 7.53 -10.27 9.73
C ALA A 162 8.88 -10.92 9.50
N THR A 163 9.90 -10.12 9.20
CA THR A 163 11.28 -10.55 9.11
C THR A 163 12.02 -10.09 10.35
N VAL A 164 12.58 -11.04 11.07
CA VAL A 164 13.27 -10.87 12.35
C VAL A 164 14.74 -11.22 12.18
N ASP A 165 15.63 -10.43 12.78
CA ASP A 165 17.05 -10.74 12.92
C ASP A 165 17.26 -11.71 14.09
N ILE A 166 17.75 -12.91 13.78
CA ILE A 166 17.97 -13.97 14.78
C ILE A 166 19.40 -13.96 15.33
N GLY A 167 20.19 -12.93 15.01
CA GLY A 167 21.60 -12.81 15.39
C GLY A 167 22.55 -13.45 14.37
N GLY A 168 23.83 -13.09 14.46
CA GLY A 168 24.87 -13.63 13.56
C GLY A 168 24.67 -13.25 12.08
N GLY A 169 23.94 -12.17 11.80
CA GLY A 169 23.64 -11.72 10.43
C GLY A 169 22.54 -12.51 9.72
N ARG A 170 21.86 -13.43 10.41
CA ARG A 170 20.78 -14.26 9.84
C ARG A 170 19.42 -13.64 10.13
N THR A 171 18.50 -13.77 9.18
CA THR A 171 17.11 -13.35 9.37
C THR A 171 16.16 -14.53 9.19
N ARG A 172 15.02 -14.49 9.88
CA ARG A 172 13.94 -15.46 9.73
C ARG A 172 12.64 -14.73 9.47
N THR A 173 11.80 -15.29 8.60
CA THR A 173 10.48 -14.73 8.29
C THR A 173 9.40 -15.56 8.94
N PHE A 174 8.44 -14.87 9.55
CA PHE A 174 7.29 -15.44 10.25
C PHE A 174 6.00 -14.89 9.65
N ASP A 175 5.01 -15.75 9.50
CA ASP A 175 3.65 -15.31 9.15
C ASP A 175 3.01 -14.69 10.39
N VAL A 176 2.48 -13.48 10.24
CA VAL A 176 1.69 -12.83 11.29
C VAL A 176 0.28 -13.36 11.16
N GLY A 177 -0.12 -14.24 12.08
CA GLY A 177 -1.46 -14.83 12.09
C GLY A 177 -1.67 -16.01 11.14
N SER A 178 -2.86 -16.08 10.53
CA SER A 178 -3.27 -17.22 9.70
C SER A 178 -2.74 -17.14 8.26
N LYS A 179 -2.46 -18.30 7.65
CA LYS A 179 -2.05 -18.42 6.23
C LYS A 179 -3.07 -17.82 5.26
N GLY A 180 -4.35 -17.75 5.64
CA GLY A 180 -5.42 -17.17 4.83
C GLY A 180 -5.45 -15.63 4.83
N GLY A 181 -4.53 -14.99 5.56
CA GLY A 181 -4.52 -13.55 5.78
C GLY A 181 -5.72 -13.06 6.59
N TYR A 182 -5.78 -11.75 6.81
CA TYR A 182 -6.86 -11.07 7.51
C TYR A 182 -7.65 -10.18 6.55
N LEU A 183 -8.94 -9.94 6.82
CA LEU A 183 -9.62 -8.83 6.14
C LEU A 183 -8.93 -7.52 6.51
N ALA A 184 -8.64 -6.68 5.52
CA ALA A 184 -7.90 -5.45 5.72
C ALA A 184 -8.64 -4.49 6.67
N ALA A 185 -9.97 -4.45 6.60
CA ALA A 185 -10.81 -3.64 7.48
C ALA A 185 -10.71 -4.09 8.95
N ASP A 186 -10.72 -5.40 9.20
CA ASP A 186 -10.61 -5.96 10.55
C ASP A 186 -9.25 -5.63 11.18
N VAL A 187 -8.15 -5.74 10.42
CA VAL A 187 -6.82 -5.34 10.91
C VAL A 187 -6.80 -3.85 11.28
N VAL A 188 -7.42 -3.00 10.46
CA VAL A 188 -7.50 -1.55 10.76
C VAL A 188 -8.30 -1.29 12.03
N SER A 189 -9.43 -1.99 12.22
CA SER A 189 -10.25 -1.87 13.42
C SER A 189 -9.49 -2.36 14.65
N ASP A 190 -8.90 -3.56 14.59
CA ASP A 190 -8.17 -4.15 15.70
C ASP A 190 -6.97 -3.29 16.12
N VAL A 191 -6.18 -2.81 15.17
CA VAL A 191 -5.05 -1.91 15.47
C VAL A 191 -5.54 -0.63 16.16
N ARG A 192 -6.67 -0.06 15.73
CA ARG A 192 -7.23 1.15 16.34
C ARG A 192 -7.82 0.89 17.72
N ASP A 193 -8.67 -0.13 17.83
CA ASP A 193 -9.59 -0.33 18.96
C ASP A 193 -8.99 -1.20 20.06
N ARG A 194 -8.11 -2.16 19.71
CA ARG A 194 -7.51 -3.11 20.67
C ARG A 194 -6.05 -2.78 21.01
N ASN A 195 -5.36 -2.07 20.12
CA ASN A 195 -3.93 -1.76 20.27
C ASN A 195 -3.61 -0.25 20.28
N GLY A 196 -4.62 0.62 20.38
CA GLY A 196 -4.41 2.07 20.51
C GLY A 196 -3.69 2.73 19.33
N GLY A 197 -3.71 2.08 18.16
CA GLY A 197 -2.98 2.49 16.96
C GLY A 197 -1.56 1.92 16.83
N ASP A 198 -1.09 1.11 17.78
CA ASP A 198 0.22 0.46 17.74
C ASP A 198 0.23 -0.80 16.85
N MET A 199 0.76 -0.64 15.65
CA MET A 199 0.94 -1.74 14.70
C MET A 199 1.97 -2.77 15.17
N GLY A 200 3.01 -2.34 15.90
CA GLY A 200 4.06 -3.24 16.38
C GLY A 200 3.54 -4.19 17.45
N GLY A 201 2.82 -3.65 18.44
CA GLY A 201 2.12 -4.42 19.46
C GLY A 201 1.06 -5.35 18.89
N TRP A 202 0.30 -4.91 17.87
CA TRP A 202 -0.66 -5.79 17.19
C TRP A 202 0.03 -6.95 16.46
N ILE A 203 1.12 -6.69 15.73
CA ILE A 203 1.90 -7.76 15.08
C ILE A 203 2.41 -8.76 16.12
N ALA A 204 2.98 -8.29 17.23
CA ALA A 204 3.46 -9.15 18.31
C ALA A 204 2.33 -9.98 18.95
N SER A 205 1.11 -9.42 19.07
CA SER A 205 -0.04 -10.15 19.63
C SER A 205 -0.50 -11.28 18.71
N GLN A 206 -0.41 -11.10 17.39
CA GLN A 206 -0.80 -12.10 16.38
C GLN A 206 0.28 -13.17 16.10
N MET A 207 1.50 -13.01 16.63
CA MET A 207 2.52 -14.06 16.57
C MET A 207 2.17 -15.20 17.53
N GLY A 208 1.90 -16.39 16.99
CA GLY A 208 1.70 -17.60 17.79
C GLY A 208 3.00 -18.18 18.38
N ASP A 209 4.14 -17.86 17.75
CA ASP A 209 5.46 -18.30 18.20
C ASP A 209 6.03 -17.31 19.24
N ARG A 210 6.37 -17.83 20.43
CA ARG A 210 6.90 -17.02 21.55
C ARG A 210 8.21 -16.34 21.20
N TYR A 211 9.09 -17.00 20.44
CA TYR A 211 10.36 -16.43 20.00
C TYR A 211 10.13 -15.28 19.01
N ALA A 212 9.20 -15.43 18.06
CA ALA A 212 8.83 -14.33 17.16
C ALA A 212 8.22 -13.14 17.91
N ARG A 213 7.39 -13.40 18.94
CA ARG A 213 6.82 -12.35 19.79
C ARG A 213 7.91 -11.61 20.57
N ASP A 214 8.80 -12.34 21.25
CA ASP A 214 9.91 -11.77 22.01
C ASP A 214 10.88 -11.00 21.11
N ALA A 215 11.12 -11.48 19.90
CA ALA A 215 11.98 -10.79 18.96
C ALA A 215 11.38 -9.47 18.43
N VAL A 216 10.05 -9.40 18.25
CA VAL A 216 9.39 -8.14 17.89
C VAL A 216 9.48 -7.13 19.04
N THR A 217 9.24 -7.56 20.28
CA THR A 217 9.29 -6.69 21.47
C THR A 217 10.72 -6.26 21.82
N GLN A 218 11.70 -7.13 21.63
CA GLN A 218 13.14 -6.84 21.79
C GLN A 218 13.73 -6.06 20.63
N GLY A 219 12.92 -5.70 19.63
CA GLY A 219 13.34 -4.81 18.54
C GLY A 219 14.11 -5.49 17.40
N GLN A 220 14.16 -6.81 17.38
CA GLN A 220 14.79 -7.62 16.33
C GLN A 220 13.96 -7.71 15.05
N LEU A 221 12.72 -7.18 15.04
CA LEU A 221 11.97 -7.00 13.79
C LEU A 221 12.72 -6.00 12.87
N VAL A 222 13.15 -6.49 11.71
CA VAL A 222 13.94 -5.74 10.70
C VAL A 222 13.22 -5.57 9.37
N GLY A 223 12.09 -6.25 9.17
CA GLY A 223 11.27 -6.07 7.98
C GLY A 223 9.83 -6.51 8.15
N LEU A 224 8.96 -5.93 7.32
CA LEU A 224 7.57 -6.31 7.18
C LEU A 224 7.25 -6.43 5.69
N SER A 225 6.51 -7.47 5.33
CA SER A 225 5.90 -7.58 4.01
C SER A 225 4.40 -7.70 4.17
N VAL A 226 3.66 -6.84 3.47
CA VAL A 226 2.20 -6.87 3.40
C VAL A 226 1.82 -7.17 1.95
N THR A 227 1.14 -8.28 1.72
CA THR A 227 0.61 -8.65 0.40
C THR A 227 -0.90 -8.62 0.46
N SER A 228 -1.54 -7.77 -0.34
CA SER A 228 -2.99 -7.74 -0.44
C SER A 228 -3.50 -8.54 -1.63
N PHE A 229 -4.68 -9.11 -1.46
CA PHE A 229 -5.38 -9.89 -2.47
C PHE A 229 -6.89 -9.74 -2.27
N ASN A 230 -7.64 -10.04 -3.32
CA ASN A 230 -9.09 -10.06 -3.27
C ASN A 230 -9.53 -11.15 -2.29
N ALA A 231 -10.52 -10.85 -1.44
CA ALA A 231 -11.20 -11.88 -0.68
C ALA A 231 -11.90 -12.81 -1.69
N VAL A 232 -11.32 -13.97 -1.93
CA VAL A 232 -12.01 -15.08 -2.56
C VAL A 232 -12.79 -15.75 -1.44
N ARG A 233 -14.11 -15.90 -1.61
CA ARG A 233 -14.97 -16.65 -0.68
C ARG A 233 -14.27 -17.95 -0.28
N SER A 234 -14.30 -18.28 1.00
CA SER A 234 -13.62 -19.49 1.48
C SER A 234 -14.22 -20.73 0.79
N LYS A 235 -13.47 -21.84 0.72
CA LYS A 235 -14.02 -23.11 0.22
C LYS A 235 -15.30 -23.49 0.97
N GLU A 236 -15.37 -23.19 2.26
CA GLU A 236 -16.51 -23.45 3.15
C GLU A 236 -17.72 -22.56 2.81
N GLU A 237 -17.50 -21.27 2.57
CA GLU A 237 -18.57 -20.35 2.11
C GLU A 237 -19.08 -20.74 0.72
N ARG A 238 -18.19 -21.18 -0.18
CA ARG A 238 -18.57 -21.69 -1.50
C ARG A 238 -19.39 -22.97 -1.38
N VAL A 239 -18.97 -23.93 -0.54
CA VAL A 239 -19.73 -25.17 -0.27
C VAL A 239 -21.08 -24.88 0.38
N ALA A 240 -21.14 -24.00 1.38
CA ALA A 240 -22.40 -23.64 2.04
C ALA A 240 -23.39 -22.94 1.09
N GLN A 241 -22.88 -22.13 0.15
CA GLN A 241 -23.70 -21.42 -0.84
C GLN A 241 -24.06 -22.31 -2.04
N ASP A 242 -23.19 -23.24 -2.45
CA ASP A 242 -23.48 -24.29 -3.43
C ASP A 242 -24.52 -25.27 -2.86
N GLU A 243 -24.43 -25.63 -1.58
CA GLU A 243 -25.46 -26.39 -0.87
C GLU A 243 -26.77 -25.61 -0.77
N ALA A 244 -26.73 -24.30 -0.49
CA ALA A 244 -27.93 -23.46 -0.46
C ALA A 244 -28.54 -23.25 -1.87
N GLY A 245 -27.70 -23.20 -2.91
CA GLY A 245 -28.07 -23.10 -4.32
C GLY A 245 -28.67 -24.40 -4.86
N ALA A 246 -28.07 -25.55 -4.52
CA ALA A 246 -28.59 -26.88 -4.81
C ALA A 246 -29.94 -27.12 -4.11
N ARG A 247 -30.09 -26.67 -2.86
CA ARG A 247 -31.39 -26.69 -2.15
C ARG A 247 -32.45 -25.77 -2.79
N ARG A 248 -32.04 -24.68 -3.48
CA ARG A 248 -32.97 -23.81 -4.25
C ARG A 248 -33.40 -24.44 -5.57
N TRP A 249 -32.54 -25.20 -6.25
CA TRP A 249 -32.90 -25.93 -7.46
C TRP A 249 -33.67 -27.22 -7.19
N GLY A 250 -33.47 -27.87 -6.04
CA GLY A 250 -34.27 -29.03 -5.59
C GLY A 250 -35.69 -28.71 -5.13
N ARG A 251 -36.09 -27.43 -5.06
CA ARG A 251 -37.46 -26.97 -4.72
C ARG A 251 -38.28 -26.51 -5.94
N ARG A 252 -37.84 -26.85 -7.16
CA ARG A 252 -38.60 -26.61 -8.39
C ARG A 252 -38.86 -27.93 -9.13
N GLY A 253 -39.33 -28.93 -8.40
CA GLY A 253 -39.79 -30.22 -8.92
C GLY A 253 -40.94 -30.73 -8.05
N GLY A 254 -42.12 -30.11 -8.19
CA GLY A 254 -43.28 -30.49 -7.40
C GLY A 254 -44.56 -29.81 -7.87
N ARG A 255 -45.30 -30.53 -8.73
CA ARG A 255 -46.70 -30.35 -9.15
C ARG A 255 -46.99 -29.26 -10.19
N THR A 256 -46.77 -29.62 -11.46
CA THR A 256 -47.77 -29.33 -12.50
C THR A 256 -48.87 -30.39 -12.42
N ARG A 257 -50.08 -29.91 -12.18
CA ARG A 257 -51.34 -30.66 -12.12
C ARG A 257 -51.81 -30.95 -13.55
N TRP A 258 -51.56 -32.16 -14.05
CA TRP A 258 -52.31 -32.85 -15.12
C TRP A 258 -52.01 -34.35 -14.99
N GLY A 259 -53.05 -35.18 -14.83
CA GLY A 259 -52.98 -36.63 -14.62
C GLY A 259 -53.36 -37.04 -13.22
#